data_AF-N1VNF4-F1
#
_entry.id   AF-N1VNF4-F1
#
_cell.length_a   1.000
_cell.length_b   1.000
_cell.length_c   1.000
_cell.angle_alpha   90.00
_cell.angle_beta   90.00
_cell.angle_gamma   90.00
#
_symmetry.space_group_name_H-M   'P 1'
#
loop_
_entity.id
_entity.type
_entity.pdbx_description
1 polymer ?
#
loop_
_entity_poly.entity_id
_entity_poly.type
_entity_poly.pdbx_seq_one_letter_code
_entity_poly.pdbx_strand_id
1 'polypeptide(L)'
;MKTSNIFLTTITILVPSLLFTFFLYNTRVSPEVNIILKIEENTSKPNLKDLKISKDSLIEIENVLEKTNRKETIEHLIPIFEREREHYILLISIISLILAVISTYFIFTRFVEKEEYIVIQQSIKNIDKEFKESLLNLKFNLVMQEIILTSASYEKKMILLDYDTKEKIIDKSQFLKYLNDEINDTIQPLSEFITSKNFHKIYPVLFNYTNSICIYCDHKKYETLLFDKLTENTIYQTLIANIKRIIGNNNFFAMKENWNKAHPTIIF
;
A
#
# COMPACT_ATOMS: atom_id res chain seq x y z
N MET A 1 -12.70 -4.88 -13.18
CA MET A 1 -12.24 -5.78 -14.27
C MET A 1 -11.23 -5.00 -15.12
N LYS A 2 -9.99 -5.51 -15.26
CA LYS A 2 -8.95 -4.87 -16.08
C LYS A 2 -9.23 -5.12 -17.56
N THR A 3 -9.94 -4.23 -18.23
CA THR A 3 -10.06 -4.27 -19.69
C THR A 3 -8.69 -3.93 -20.29
N SER A 4 -8.06 -4.93 -20.90
CA SER A 4 -6.72 -4.82 -21.49
C SER A 4 -6.66 -3.68 -22.51
N ASN A 5 -5.68 -2.79 -22.39
CA ASN A 5 -5.49 -1.66 -23.30
C ASN A 5 -5.43 -2.08 -24.77
N ILE A 6 -4.92 -3.29 -25.04
CA ILE A 6 -4.83 -3.90 -26.38
C ILE A 6 -6.23 -4.22 -26.92
N PHE A 7 -7.15 -4.68 -26.06
CA PHE A 7 -8.53 -4.99 -26.45
C PHE A 7 -9.28 -3.74 -26.90
N LEU A 8 -9.10 -2.63 -26.18
CA LEU A 8 -9.68 -1.33 -26.55
C LEU A 8 -9.11 -0.79 -27.87
N THR A 9 -7.79 -0.84 -28.08
CA THR A 9 -7.18 -0.40 -29.36
C THR A 9 -7.68 -1.24 -30.53
N THR A 10 -7.84 -2.55 -30.32
CA THR A 10 -8.32 -3.47 -31.35
C THR A 10 -9.76 -3.15 -31.75
N ILE A 11 -10.66 -2.92 -30.78
CA ILE A 11 -12.06 -2.54 -31.08
C ILE A 11 -12.14 -1.22 -31.82
N THR A 12 -11.33 -0.22 -31.43
CA THR A 12 -11.32 1.10 -32.06
C THR A 12 -10.86 1.08 -33.52
N ILE A 13 -9.99 0.15 -33.91
CA ILE A 13 -9.56 0.00 -35.32
C ILE A 13 -10.55 -0.87 -36.11
N LEU A 14 -11.05 -1.94 -35.50
CA LEU A 14 -11.82 -2.97 -36.19
C LEU A 14 -13.25 -2.50 -36.52
N VAL A 15 -13.90 -1.77 -35.60
CA VAL A 15 -15.30 -1.32 -35.78
C VAL A 15 -15.46 -0.31 -36.92
N PRO A 16 -14.63 0.75 -37.05
CA PRO A 16 -14.73 1.67 -38.18
C PRO A 16 -14.38 1.02 -39.52
N SER A 17 -13.41 0.09 -39.53
CA SER A 17 -13.04 -0.64 -40.75
C SER A 17 -14.18 -1.54 -41.26
N LEU A 18 -14.88 -2.24 -40.36
CA LEU A 18 -16.06 -3.04 -40.69
C LEU A 18 -17.23 -2.18 -41.20
N LEU A 19 -17.50 -1.04 -40.54
CA LEU A 19 -18.54 -0.10 -40.97
C LEU A 19 -18.23 0.48 -42.36
N PHE A 20 -16.98 0.87 -42.62
CA PHE A 20 -16.55 1.37 -43.92
C PHE A 20 -16.75 0.34 -45.04
N THR A 21 -16.36 -0.91 -44.78
CA THR A 21 -16.52 -2.00 -45.75
C THR A 21 -18.01 -2.29 -46.02
N PHE A 22 -18.85 -2.23 -44.99
CA PHE A 22 -20.31 -2.40 -45.11
C PHE A 22 -20.97 -1.27 -45.90
N PHE A 23 -20.58 -0.01 -45.66
CA PHE A 23 -21.10 1.13 -46.41
C PHE A 23 -20.69 1.11 -47.88
N LEU A 24 -19.44 0.75 -48.20
CA LEU A 24 -18.99 0.60 -49.59
C LEU A 24 -19.72 -0.51 -50.35
N TYR A 25 -20.08 -1.59 -49.66
CA TYR A 25 -20.79 -2.70 -50.29
C TYR A 25 -22.26 -2.34 -50.62
N ASN A 26 -22.91 -1.54 -49.77
CA ASN A 26 -24.33 -1.21 -49.91
C ASN A 26 -24.65 0.05 -50.74
N THR A 27 -23.66 0.87 -51.12
CA THR A 27 -23.90 2.08 -51.95
C THR A 27 -23.86 1.84 -53.45
N ARG A 28 -23.54 0.62 -53.92
CA ARG A 28 -23.64 0.24 -55.34
C ARG A 28 -25.09 -0.16 -55.69
N VAL A 29 -25.99 0.81 -55.68
CA VAL A 29 -27.33 0.62 -56.29
C VAL A 29 -27.16 0.75 -57.80
N SER A 30 -27.11 -0.38 -58.51
CA SER A 30 -27.25 -0.35 -59.98
C SER A 30 -28.65 0.13 -60.34
N PRO A 31 -28.82 1.14 -61.21
CA PRO A 31 -30.14 1.57 -61.61
C PRO A 31 -30.85 0.44 -62.36
N GLU A 32 -32.04 0.04 -61.90
CA GLU A 32 -32.89 -0.91 -62.63
C GLU A 32 -33.32 -0.28 -63.96
N VAL A 33 -32.86 -0.87 -65.07
CA VAL A 33 -33.28 -0.49 -66.42
C VAL A 33 -34.42 -1.41 -66.84
N ASN A 34 -35.66 -0.89 -66.77
CA ASN A 34 -36.84 -1.59 -67.27
C ASN A 34 -37.01 -1.28 -68.77
N ILE A 35 -36.78 -2.28 -69.63
CA ILE A 35 -36.99 -2.17 -71.08
C ILE A 35 -38.35 -2.79 -71.42
N ILE A 36 -39.31 -1.98 -71.89
CA ILE A 36 -40.62 -2.45 -72.34
C ILE A 36 -40.57 -2.60 -73.87
N LEU A 37 -40.38 -3.83 -74.34
CA LEU A 37 -40.38 -4.15 -75.77
C LEU A 37 -41.81 -4.25 -76.30
N LYS A 38 -42.16 -3.39 -77.28
CA LYS A 38 -43.41 -3.52 -78.04
C LYS A 38 -43.12 -4.14 -79.40
N ILE A 39 -43.80 -5.26 -79.67
CA ILE A 39 -43.72 -5.98 -80.94
C ILE A 39 -44.89 -5.54 -81.81
N GLU A 40 -44.60 -5.08 -83.02
CA GLU A 40 -45.64 -4.78 -84.01
C GLU A 40 -46.00 -6.06 -84.76
N GLU A 41 -47.23 -6.51 -84.59
CA GLU A 41 -47.78 -7.61 -85.36
C GLU A 41 -48.48 -7.03 -86.59
N ASN A 42 -47.95 -7.32 -87.78
CA ASN A 42 -48.58 -6.90 -89.03
C ASN A 42 -49.85 -7.74 -89.23
N THR A 43 -51.02 -7.17 -88.94
CA THR A 43 -52.32 -7.84 -89.03
C THR A 43 -52.76 -8.04 -90.48
N SER A 44 -52.08 -8.93 -91.21
CA SER A 44 -52.59 -9.52 -92.45
C SER A 44 -51.70 -10.66 -93.00
N LYS A 45 -51.53 -11.74 -92.21
CA LYS A 45 -51.49 -13.18 -92.63
C LYS A 45 -50.86 -14.05 -91.51
N PRO A 46 -51.33 -15.30 -91.29
CA PRO A 46 -50.83 -16.16 -90.23
C PRO A 46 -49.53 -16.84 -90.69
N ASN A 47 -48.41 -16.15 -90.58
CA ASN A 47 -47.09 -16.78 -90.69
C ASN A 47 -46.15 -16.10 -89.68
N LEU A 48 -45.80 -16.85 -88.64
CA LEU A 48 -44.90 -16.50 -87.53
C LEU A 48 -43.43 -16.25 -87.95
N LYS A 49 -43.15 -15.82 -89.18
CA LYS A 49 -41.78 -15.65 -89.69
C LYS A 49 -41.28 -14.21 -89.80
N ASP A 50 -42.12 -13.19 -89.62
CA ASP A 50 -41.70 -11.79 -89.71
C ASP A 50 -42.20 -10.95 -88.51
N LEU A 51 -41.89 -11.37 -87.29
CA LEU A 51 -41.96 -10.49 -86.12
C LEU A 51 -40.78 -9.51 -86.19
N LYS A 52 -41.05 -8.25 -86.52
CA LYS A 52 -40.05 -7.18 -86.47
C LYS A 52 -40.30 -6.32 -85.24
N ILE A 53 -39.23 -6.11 -84.47
CA ILE A 53 -39.25 -5.17 -83.34
C ILE A 53 -39.58 -3.79 -83.91
N SER A 54 -40.48 -3.05 -83.26
CA SER A 54 -40.84 -1.70 -83.69
C SER A 54 -39.58 -0.83 -83.76
N LYS A 55 -39.50 0.04 -84.78
CA LYS A 55 -38.34 0.95 -84.92
C LYS A 55 -38.19 1.87 -83.71
N ASP A 56 -39.29 2.22 -83.05
CA ASP A 56 -39.29 3.04 -81.85
C ASP A 56 -38.65 2.32 -80.65
N SER A 57 -38.92 1.02 -80.47
CA SER A 57 -38.24 0.22 -79.44
C SER A 57 -36.75 0.01 -79.73
N LEU A 58 -36.34 -0.06 -81.01
CA LEU A 58 -34.92 -0.12 -81.38
C LEU A 58 -34.20 1.20 -81.05
N ILE A 59 -34.82 2.35 -81.34
CA ILE A 59 -34.30 3.68 -81.00
C ILE A 59 -34.24 3.87 -79.47
N GLU A 60 -35.23 3.36 -78.73
CA GLU A 60 -35.23 3.38 -77.27
C GLU A 60 -34.09 2.54 -76.68
N ILE A 61 -33.84 1.35 -77.25
CA ILE A 61 -32.69 0.51 -76.87
C ILE A 61 -31.35 1.18 -77.21
N GLU A 62 -31.22 1.80 -78.38
CA GLU A 62 -30.03 2.56 -78.77
C GLU A 62 -29.77 3.74 -77.81
N ASN A 63 -30.81 4.49 -77.44
CA ASN A 63 -30.71 5.59 -76.48
C ASN A 63 -30.36 5.11 -75.06
N VAL A 64 -30.87 3.95 -74.64
CA VAL A 64 -30.50 3.33 -73.36
C VAL A 64 -29.04 2.86 -73.37
N LEU A 65 -28.60 2.25 -74.47
CA LEU A 65 -27.20 1.84 -74.69
C LEU A 65 -26.25 3.04 -74.72
N GLU A 66 -26.63 4.16 -75.36
CA GLU A 66 -25.84 5.40 -75.33
C GLU A 66 -25.78 6.01 -73.93
N LYS A 67 -26.89 6.02 -73.18
CA LYS A 67 -26.91 6.51 -71.80
C LYS A 67 -26.06 5.65 -70.86
N THR A 68 -26.05 4.32 -71.05
CA THR A 68 -25.23 3.40 -70.22
C THR A 68 -23.77 3.37 -70.64
N ASN A 69 -23.43 3.65 -71.91
CA ASN A 69 -22.04 3.74 -72.39
C ASN A 69 -21.42 5.14 -72.29
N ARG A 70 -22.14 6.17 -71.83
CA ARG A 70 -21.52 7.45 -71.48
C ARG A 70 -20.58 7.23 -70.30
N LYS A 71 -19.27 7.35 -70.53
CA LYS A 71 -18.29 7.56 -69.45
C LYS A 71 -18.78 8.73 -68.60
N GLU A 72 -19.06 8.47 -67.33
CA GLU A 72 -19.48 9.50 -66.37
C GLU A 72 -18.52 10.69 -66.47
N THR A 73 -19.04 11.86 -66.79
CA THR A 73 -18.26 13.10 -66.86
C THR A 73 -17.77 13.46 -65.46
N ILE A 74 -16.55 13.98 -65.36
CA ILE A 74 -15.91 14.38 -64.08
C ILE A 74 -16.85 15.25 -63.24
N GLU A 75 -17.67 16.09 -63.86
CA GLU A 75 -18.69 16.94 -63.21
C GLU A 75 -19.74 16.16 -62.40
N HIS A 76 -20.10 14.94 -62.78
CA HIS A 76 -21.03 14.09 -62.01
C HIS A 76 -20.35 13.38 -60.83
N LEU A 77 -19.04 13.21 -60.87
CA LEU A 77 -18.25 12.60 -59.80
C LEU A 77 -17.86 13.60 -58.70
N ILE A 78 -17.74 14.89 -59.02
CA ILE A 78 -17.44 15.97 -58.05
C ILE A 78 -18.37 15.94 -56.82
N PRO A 79 -19.71 15.94 -56.94
CA PRO A 79 -20.59 15.96 -55.77
C PRO A 79 -20.50 14.68 -54.94
N ILE A 80 -20.15 13.54 -55.55
CA ILE A 80 -19.92 12.28 -54.85
C ILE A 80 -18.63 12.38 -54.02
N PHE A 81 -17.54 12.87 -54.62
CA PHE A 81 -16.27 13.09 -53.91
C PHE A 81 -16.37 14.14 -52.80
N GLU A 82 -17.16 15.21 -52.99
CA GLU A 82 -17.39 16.21 -51.94
C GLU A 82 -18.17 15.62 -50.76
N ARG A 83 -19.18 14.80 -51.03
CA ARG A 83 -19.93 14.08 -49.98
C ARG A 83 -19.04 13.08 -49.24
N GLU A 84 -18.20 12.34 -49.96
CA GLU A 84 -17.22 11.44 -49.34
C GLU A 84 -16.23 12.21 -48.44
N ARG A 85 -15.72 13.36 -48.92
CA ARG A 85 -14.84 14.23 -48.13
C ARG A 85 -15.50 14.71 -46.84
N GLU A 86 -16.78 15.11 -46.89
CA GLU A 86 -17.53 15.52 -45.69
C GLU A 86 -17.67 14.36 -44.69
N HIS A 87 -17.95 13.14 -45.17
CA HIS A 87 -17.99 11.96 -44.32
C HIS A 87 -16.63 11.66 -43.67
N TYR A 88 -15.52 11.83 -44.41
CA TYR A 88 -14.18 11.68 -43.83
C TYR A 88 -13.87 12.74 -42.77
N ILE A 89 -14.24 14.01 -43.00
CA ILE A 89 -14.05 15.09 -42.03
C ILE A 89 -14.85 14.81 -40.76
N LEU A 90 -16.10 14.37 -40.89
CA LEU A 90 -16.96 14.03 -39.77
C LEU A 90 -16.41 12.83 -38.98
N LEU A 91 -15.93 11.80 -39.67
CA LEU A 91 -15.29 10.64 -39.05
C LEU A 91 -14.04 11.03 -38.26
N ILE A 92 -13.13 11.81 -38.86
CA ILE A 92 -11.91 12.30 -38.20
C ILE A 92 -12.26 13.14 -36.97
N SER A 93 -13.31 13.96 -37.06
CA SER A 93 -13.78 14.79 -35.95
C SER A 93 -14.30 13.95 -34.78
N ILE A 94 -15.10 12.90 -35.06
CA ILE A 94 -15.60 11.97 -34.04
C ILE A 94 -14.43 11.20 -33.39
N ILE A 95 -13.49 10.69 -34.18
CA ILE A 95 -12.31 9.99 -33.66
C ILE A 95 -11.49 10.91 -32.76
N SER A 96 -11.27 12.15 -33.18
CA SER A 96 -10.50 13.16 -32.42
C SER A 96 -11.18 13.49 -31.09
N LEU A 97 -12.52 13.62 -31.08
CA LEU A 97 -13.30 13.86 -29.87
C LEU A 97 -13.19 12.68 -28.89
N ILE A 98 -13.32 11.44 -29.38
CA ILE A 98 -13.17 10.24 -28.55
C ILE A 98 -11.76 10.17 -27.95
N LEU A 99 -10.71 10.45 -28.74
CA LEU A 99 -9.34 10.47 -28.26
C LEU A 99 -9.12 11.52 -27.17
N ALA A 100 -9.72 12.70 -27.32
CA ALA A 100 -9.62 13.78 -26.34
C ALA A 100 -10.27 13.41 -25.00
N VAL A 101 -11.47 12.81 -25.03
CA VAL A 101 -12.17 12.33 -23.82
C VAL A 101 -11.35 11.25 -23.10
N ILE A 102 -10.82 10.29 -23.85
CA ILE A 102 -9.98 9.22 -23.29
C ILE A 102 -8.70 9.79 -22.68
N SER A 103 -8.01 10.70 -23.38
CA SER A 103 -6.77 11.31 -22.88
C SER A 103 -7.00 12.10 -21.61
N THR A 104 -8.10 12.86 -21.55
CA THR A 104 -8.51 13.62 -20.37
C THR A 104 -8.81 12.69 -19.20
N TYR A 105 -9.57 11.61 -19.44
CA TYR A 105 -9.85 10.58 -18.44
C TYR A 105 -8.56 9.99 -17.85
N PHE A 106 -7.60 9.60 -18.71
CA PHE A 106 -6.31 9.06 -18.26
C PHE A 106 -5.50 10.04 -17.41
N ILE A 107 -5.48 11.32 -17.78
CA ILE A 107 -4.78 12.35 -17.03
C ILE A 107 -5.38 12.46 -15.62
N PHE A 108 -6.71 12.55 -15.51
CA PHE A 108 -7.38 12.64 -14.21
C PHE A 108 -7.18 11.39 -13.36
N THR A 109 -7.32 10.19 -13.91
CA THR A 109 -7.08 8.94 -13.17
C THR A 109 -5.65 8.89 -12.63
N ARG A 110 -4.64 9.24 -13.45
CA ARG A 110 -3.25 9.25 -13.02
C ARG A 110 -2.95 10.31 -11.95
N PHE A 111 -3.63 11.46 -12.00
CA PHE A 111 -3.52 12.49 -10.95
C PHE A 111 -4.10 11.98 -9.63
N VAL A 112 -5.30 11.37 -9.65
CA VAL A 112 -5.93 10.78 -8.46
C VAL A 112 -5.04 9.67 -7.87
N GLU A 113 -4.54 8.76 -8.70
CA GLU A 113 -3.62 7.68 -8.25
C GLU A 113 -2.35 8.25 -7.59
N LYS A 114 -1.81 9.36 -8.10
CA LYS A 114 -0.62 10.01 -7.53
C LYS A 114 -0.92 10.62 -6.16
N GLU A 115 -2.06 11.28 -6.01
CA GLU A 115 -2.49 11.86 -4.72
C GLU A 115 -2.76 10.77 -3.68
N GLU A 116 -3.49 9.72 -4.07
CA GLU A 116 -3.73 8.55 -3.21
C GLU A 116 -2.42 7.89 -2.78
N TYR A 117 -1.45 7.74 -3.70
CA TYR A 117 -0.14 7.20 -3.37
C TYR A 117 0.62 8.04 -2.32
N ILE A 118 0.58 9.38 -2.44
CA ILE A 118 1.22 10.28 -1.47
C ILE A 118 0.56 10.14 -0.09
N VAL A 119 -0.77 10.09 -0.03
CA VAL A 119 -1.53 9.91 1.22
C VAL A 119 -1.17 8.59 1.89
N ILE A 120 -1.14 7.50 1.11
CA ILE A 120 -0.75 6.17 1.62
C ILE A 120 0.69 6.20 2.14
N GLN A 121 1.62 6.84 1.43
CA GLN A 121 3.01 6.93 1.86
C GLN A 121 3.15 7.69 3.20
N GLN A 122 2.38 8.76 3.39
CA GLN A 122 2.37 9.51 4.64
C GLN A 122 1.73 8.70 5.77
N SER A 123 0.65 7.98 5.50
CA SER A 123 0.01 7.06 6.46
C SER A 123 0.97 5.96 6.91
N ILE A 124 1.69 5.32 5.99
CA ILE A 124 2.70 4.29 6.31
C ILE A 124 3.81 4.87 7.19
N LYS A 125 4.30 6.08 6.91
CA LYS A 125 5.32 6.74 7.75
C LYS A 125 4.82 7.00 9.17
N ASN A 126 3.56 7.43 9.32
CA ASN A 126 2.96 7.66 10.62
C ASN A 126 2.80 6.34 11.39
N ILE A 127 2.31 5.29 10.73
CA ILE A 127 2.18 3.95 11.32
C ILE A 127 3.55 3.39 11.76
N ASP A 128 4.59 3.51 10.92
CA ASP A 128 5.94 3.07 11.28
C ASP A 128 6.46 3.80 12.52
N LYS A 129 6.19 5.10 12.63
CA LYS A 129 6.55 5.90 13.82
C LYS A 129 5.79 5.43 15.07
N GLU A 130 4.47 5.30 14.99
CA GLU A 130 3.62 4.84 16.10
C GLU A 130 3.98 3.42 16.56
N PHE A 131 4.30 2.54 15.60
CA PHE A 131 4.74 1.18 15.87
C PHE A 131 6.08 1.16 16.63
N LYS A 132 7.06 1.96 16.19
CA LYS A 132 8.35 2.09 16.89
C LYS A 132 8.19 2.63 18.31
N GLU A 133 7.37 3.64 18.51
CA GLU A 133 7.07 4.19 19.84
C GLU A 133 6.39 3.15 20.74
N SER A 134 5.43 2.41 20.20
CA SER A 134 4.73 1.34 20.92
C SER A 134 5.66 0.19 21.30
N LEU A 135 6.57 -0.21 20.40
CA LEU A 135 7.56 -1.26 20.65
C LEU A 135 8.56 -0.84 21.74
N LEU A 136 9.00 0.42 21.74
CA LEU A 136 9.84 0.95 22.82
C LEU A 136 9.12 0.95 24.17
N ASN A 137 7.85 1.37 24.20
CA ASN A 137 7.04 1.35 25.42
C ASN A 137 6.82 -0.08 25.94
N LEU A 138 6.59 -1.05 25.06
CA LEU A 138 6.46 -2.46 25.43
C LEU A 138 7.76 -3.00 26.02
N LYS A 139 8.90 -2.74 25.38
CA LYS A 139 10.22 -3.12 25.92
C LYS A 139 10.46 -2.53 27.30
N PHE A 140 10.19 -1.24 27.48
CA PHE A 140 10.30 -0.58 28.77
C PHE A 140 9.42 -1.27 29.82
N ASN A 141 8.15 -1.53 29.52
CA ASN A 141 7.22 -2.16 30.46
C ASN A 141 7.64 -3.60 30.81
N LEU A 142 8.18 -4.37 29.86
CA LEU A 142 8.68 -5.72 30.11
C LEU A 142 9.85 -5.72 31.08
N VAL A 143 10.86 -4.86 30.85
CA VAL A 143 12.02 -4.73 31.74
C VAL A 143 11.56 -4.31 33.15
N MET A 144 10.64 -3.34 33.23
CA MET A 144 10.06 -2.90 34.51
C MET A 144 9.33 -4.03 35.23
N GLN A 145 8.54 -4.85 34.53
CA GLN A 145 7.85 -6.00 35.10
C GLN A 145 8.81 -7.08 35.59
N GLU A 146 9.87 -7.35 34.83
CA GLU A 146 10.90 -8.31 35.20
C GLU A 146 11.56 -7.91 36.52
N ILE A 147 11.97 -6.65 36.67
CA ILE A 147 12.55 -6.14 37.91
C ILE A 147 11.56 -6.25 39.07
N ILE A 148 10.27 -5.94 38.85
CA ILE A 148 9.23 -6.08 39.89
C ILE A 148 9.08 -7.55 40.32
N LEU A 149 9.04 -8.50 39.38
CA LEU A 149 8.93 -9.93 39.67
C LEU A 149 10.15 -10.44 40.45
N THR A 150 11.35 -10.03 40.02
CA THR A 150 12.60 -10.35 40.70
C THR A 150 12.62 -9.78 42.11
N SER A 151 12.22 -8.51 42.30
CA SER A 151 12.07 -7.89 43.63
C SER A 151 11.14 -8.70 44.53
N ALA A 152 9.97 -9.10 44.01
CA ALA A 152 9.01 -9.91 44.75
C ALA A 152 9.54 -11.30 45.12
N SER A 153 10.45 -11.88 44.33
CA SER A 153 11.08 -13.16 44.63
C SER A 153 11.96 -13.08 45.88
N TYR A 154 12.69 -11.97 46.05
CA TYR A 154 13.51 -11.69 47.23
C TYR A 154 12.65 -11.46 48.47
N GLU A 155 11.56 -10.68 48.35
CA GLU A 155 10.63 -10.43 49.46
C GLU A 155 9.96 -11.71 49.95
N LYS A 156 9.58 -12.59 49.02
CA LYS A 156 9.00 -13.92 49.32
C LYS A 156 10.05 -14.93 49.81
N LYS A 157 11.33 -14.53 49.90
CA LYS A 157 12.44 -15.37 50.38
C LYS A 157 12.56 -16.69 49.62
N MET A 158 12.33 -16.64 48.31
CA MET A 158 12.41 -17.83 47.45
C MET A 158 13.82 -18.44 47.48
N ILE A 159 13.88 -19.74 47.21
CA ILE A 159 15.16 -20.42 46.99
C ILE A 159 15.68 -19.95 45.63
N LEU A 160 16.82 -19.27 45.64
CA LEU A 160 17.49 -18.81 44.42
C LEU A 160 18.30 -19.97 43.84
N LEU A 161 18.22 -20.12 42.52
CA LEU A 161 18.95 -21.10 41.74
C LEU A 161 19.86 -20.35 40.77
N ASP A 162 21.10 -20.80 40.65
CA ASP A 162 22.00 -20.29 39.61
C ASP A 162 21.43 -20.66 38.22
N TYR A 163 21.42 -19.70 37.30
CA TYR A 163 20.82 -19.90 35.97
C TYR A 163 21.58 -20.93 35.14
N ASP A 164 22.90 -21.00 35.27
CA ASP A 164 23.77 -21.87 34.48
C ASP A 164 23.85 -23.27 35.09
N THR A 165 24.07 -23.37 36.40
CA THR A 165 24.30 -24.66 37.06
C THR A 165 23.02 -25.32 37.57
N LYS A 166 21.92 -24.56 37.69
CA LYS A 166 20.65 -24.97 38.35
C LYS A 166 20.83 -25.38 39.81
N GLU A 167 21.97 -25.09 40.41
CA GLU A 167 22.24 -25.38 41.81
C GLU A 167 21.67 -24.29 42.71
N LYS A 168 21.36 -24.68 43.94
CA LYS A 168 20.90 -23.75 44.97
C LYS A 168 22.04 -22.83 45.39
N ILE A 169 21.75 -21.54 45.49
CA ILE A 169 22.68 -20.55 46.03
C ILE A 169 22.64 -20.65 47.57
N ILE A 170 23.78 -20.98 48.16
CA ILE A 170 23.90 -21.27 49.60
C ILE A 170 24.81 -20.26 50.30
N ASP A 171 25.89 -19.85 49.65
CA ASP A 171 26.90 -18.99 50.25
C ASP A 171 26.85 -17.54 49.75
N LYS A 172 27.57 -16.67 50.46
CA LYS A 172 27.67 -15.24 50.16
C LYS A 172 28.36 -14.95 48.82
N SER A 173 29.34 -15.77 48.42
CA SER A 173 30.14 -15.54 47.21
C SER A 173 29.33 -15.86 45.95
N GLN A 174 28.62 -17.00 45.97
CA GLN A 174 27.66 -17.42 44.96
C GLN A 174 26.53 -16.41 44.83
N PHE A 175 26.01 -15.90 45.95
CA PHE A 175 24.99 -14.86 45.92
C PHE A 175 25.51 -13.56 45.29
N LEU A 176 26.73 -13.13 45.59
CA LEU A 176 27.31 -11.92 44.99
C LEU A 176 27.56 -12.08 43.49
N LYS A 177 27.95 -13.28 43.04
CA LYS A 177 28.04 -13.60 41.61
C LYS A 177 26.65 -13.52 40.96
N TYR A 178 25.69 -14.26 41.50
CA TYR A 178 24.30 -14.27 41.02
C TYR A 178 23.71 -12.87 40.93
N LEU A 179 23.93 -12.03 41.95
CA LEU A 179 23.46 -10.65 41.95
C LEU A 179 24.07 -9.82 40.82
N ASN A 180 25.36 -9.98 40.52
CA ASN A 180 25.99 -9.28 39.40
C ASN A 180 25.43 -9.73 38.05
N ASP A 181 25.24 -11.04 37.89
CA ASP A 181 24.68 -11.62 36.66
C ASP A 181 23.24 -11.11 36.45
N GLU A 182 22.41 -11.17 37.49
CA GLU A 182 21.03 -10.66 37.46
C GLU A 182 20.96 -9.15 37.19
N ILE A 183 21.83 -8.35 37.78
CA ILE A 183 21.87 -6.91 37.51
C ILE A 183 22.25 -6.66 36.03
N ASN A 184 23.17 -7.43 35.47
CA ASN A 184 23.56 -7.30 34.08
C ASN A 184 22.47 -7.75 33.11
N ASP A 185 21.68 -8.77 33.45
CA ASP A 185 20.66 -9.31 32.57
C ASP A 185 19.33 -8.55 32.69
N THR A 186 18.87 -8.31 33.91
CA THR A 186 17.53 -7.77 34.17
C THR A 186 17.52 -6.25 34.31
N ILE A 187 18.56 -5.63 34.90
CA ILE A 187 18.54 -4.19 35.21
C ILE A 187 19.33 -3.36 34.20
N GLN A 188 20.45 -3.85 33.67
CA GLN A 188 21.27 -3.12 32.69
C GLN A 188 20.46 -2.62 31.48
N PRO A 189 19.48 -3.37 30.92
CA PRO A 189 18.65 -2.88 29.83
C PRO A 189 17.87 -1.59 30.17
N LEU A 190 17.62 -1.29 31.45
CA LEU A 190 16.99 -0.02 31.85
C LEU A 190 17.79 1.21 31.41
N SER A 191 19.12 1.09 31.28
CA SER A 191 19.99 2.21 30.92
C SER A 191 19.57 2.91 29.61
N GLU A 192 19.00 2.16 28.67
CA GLU A 192 18.47 2.67 27.40
C GLU A 192 17.23 3.57 27.57
N PHE A 193 16.51 3.42 28.69
CA PHE A 193 15.24 4.11 28.94
C PHE A 193 15.36 5.28 29.92
N ILE A 194 16.57 5.58 30.39
CA ILE A 194 16.83 6.62 31.39
C ILE A 194 16.79 7.99 30.73
N THR A 195 15.58 8.49 30.62
CA THR A 195 15.28 9.86 30.25
C THR A 195 14.60 10.56 31.42
N SER A 196 14.66 11.90 31.47
CA SER A 196 13.94 12.69 32.49
C SER A 196 12.45 12.34 32.54
N LYS A 197 11.84 11.96 31.41
CA LYS A 197 10.44 11.55 31.31
C LYS A 197 10.15 10.19 31.96
N ASN A 198 11.07 9.24 31.95
CA ASN A 198 10.83 7.89 32.50
C ASN A 198 11.40 7.71 33.90
N PHE A 199 12.32 8.58 34.32
CA PHE A 199 13.02 8.45 35.60
C PHE A 199 12.07 8.31 36.81
N HIS A 200 10.97 9.07 36.82
CA HIS A 200 9.96 8.99 37.89
C HIS A 200 9.27 7.62 38.01
N LYS A 201 9.23 6.84 36.91
CA LYS A 201 8.69 5.47 36.90
C LYS A 201 9.75 4.44 37.29
N ILE A 202 10.99 4.68 36.89
CA ILE A 202 12.13 3.79 37.14
C ILE A 202 12.54 3.84 38.62
N TYR A 203 12.57 5.03 39.22
CA TYR A 203 13.03 5.25 40.59
C TYR A 203 12.33 4.35 41.62
N PRO A 204 10.98 4.29 41.71
CA PRO A 204 10.31 3.47 42.72
C PRO A 204 10.59 1.97 42.57
N VAL A 205 10.80 1.50 41.33
CA VAL A 205 11.04 0.08 41.06
C VAL A 205 12.47 -0.32 41.44
N LEU A 206 13.48 0.49 41.10
CA LEU A 206 14.85 0.25 41.54
C LEU A 206 15.01 0.38 43.06
N PHE A 207 14.26 1.30 43.68
CA PHE A 207 14.16 1.40 45.13
C PHE A 207 13.69 0.09 45.74
N ASN A 208 12.54 -0.41 45.27
CA ASN A 208 11.94 -1.63 45.82
C ASN A 208 12.88 -2.80 45.64
N TYR A 209 13.46 -2.96 44.45
CA TYR A 209 14.47 -3.98 44.17
C TYR A 209 15.65 -3.94 45.18
N THR A 210 16.20 -2.74 45.41
CA THR A 210 17.31 -2.55 46.37
C THR A 210 16.90 -2.98 47.77
N ASN A 211 15.72 -2.55 48.22
CA ASN A 211 15.20 -2.87 49.55
C ASN A 211 14.90 -4.37 49.71
N SER A 212 14.33 -5.01 48.68
CA SER A 212 14.05 -6.44 48.68
C SER A 212 15.34 -7.27 48.82
N ILE A 213 16.43 -6.86 48.17
CA ILE A 213 17.75 -7.48 48.36
C ILE A 213 18.25 -7.31 49.79
N CYS A 214 18.15 -6.10 50.36
CA CYS A 214 18.56 -5.86 51.75
C CYS A 214 17.85 -6.81 52.73
N ILE A 215 16.52 -6.94 52.58
CA ILE A 215 15.69 -7.84 53.39
C ILE A 215 16.13 -9.30 53.21
N TYR A 216 16.43 -9.71 51.98
CA TYR A 216 16.89 -11.06 51.70
C TYR A 216 18.25 -11.35 52.34
N CYS A 217 19.22 -10.44 52.21
CA CYS A 217 20.56 -10.56 52.78
C CYS A 217 20.54 -10.68 54.31
N ASP A 218 19.72 -9.86 54.97
CA ASP A 218 19.54 -9.91 56.42
C ASP A 218 18.92 -11.25 56.86
N HIS A 219 17.87 -11.69 56.16
CA HIS A 219 17.24 -12.98 56.44
C HIS A 219 18.20 -14.17 56.26
N LYS A 220 19.05 -14.13 55.24
CA LYS A 220 20.08 -15.16 55.01
C LYS A 220 21.28 -15.04 55.94
N LYS A 221 21.33 -13.98 56.77
CA LYS A 221 22.48 -13.63 57.62
C LYS A 221 23.76 -13.50 56.82
N TYR A 222 23.65 -13.17 55.53
CA TYR A 222 24.83 -12.82 54.75
C TYR A 222 25.46 -11.57 55.35
N GLU A 223 24.61 -10.63 55.79
CA GLU A 223 25.02 -9.33 56.30
C GLU A 223 23.98 -8.76 57.27
N THR A 224 24.43 -8.11 58.35
CA THR A 224 23.55 -7.47 59.34
C THR A 224 23.08 -6.10 58.87
N LEU A 225 21.79 -5.82 59.10
CA LEU A 225 21.12 -4.56 58.76
C LEU A 225 21.47 -3.44 59.77
N LEU A 226 22.74 -3.05 59.82
CA LEU A 226 23.18 -1.82 60.49
C LEU A 226 23.35 -0.75 59.41
N PHE A 227 22.33 0.10 59.25
CA PHE A 227 22.24 1.13 58.21
C PHE A 227 23.50 2.02 58.16
N ASP A 228 24.08 2.32 59.32
CA ASP A 228 25.26 3.17 59.48
C ASP A 228 26.54 2.57 58.86
N LYS A 229 26.53 1.27 58.51
CA LYS A 229 27.65 0.51 57.92
C LYS A 229 27.33 -0.11 56.55
N LEU A 230 26.23 0.32 55.91
CA LEU A 230 25.88 -0.13 54.55
C LEU A 230 27.01 0.09 53.53
N THR A 231 27.83 1.12 53.75
CA THR A 231 28.98 1.45 52.89
C THR A 231 30.21 0.58 53.14
N GLU A 232 30.30 -0.19 54.21
CA GLU A 232 31.45 -1.08 54.53
C GLU A 232 31.26 -2.50 53.96
N ASN A 233 30.14 -2.71 53.30
CA ASN A 233 29.61 -4.02 53.00
C ASN A 233 29.70 -4.33 51.50
N THR A 234 30.27 -5.50 51.17
CA THR A 234 30.56 -5.89 49.78
C THR A 234 29.33 -6.07 48.89
N ILE A 235 28.22 -6.62 49.39
CA ILE A 235 27.02 -6.80 48.56
C ILE A 235 26.39 -5.44 48.28
N TYR A 236 26.23 -4.61 49.31
CA TYR A 236 25.61 -3.29 49.15
C TYR A 236 26.48 -2.33 48.34
N GLN A 237 27.80 -2.35 48.51
CA GLN A 237 28.73 -1.60 47.65
C GLN A 237 28.56 -2.00 46.18
N THR A 238 28.48 -3.31 45.91
CA THR A 238 28.30 -3.84 44.55
C THR A 238 26.96 -3.41 43.96
N LEU A 239 25.88 -3.51 44.74
CA LEU A 239 24.54 -3.08 44.36
C LEU A 239 24.51 -1.58 44.04
N ILE A 240 25.05 -0.74 44.92
CA ILE A 240 25.13 0.72 44.74
C ILE A 240 25.99 1.07 43.52
N ALA A 241 27.15 0.44 43.36
CA ALA A 241 28.05 0.69 42.24
C ALA A 241 27.37 0.37 40.91
N ASN A 242 26.67 -0.76 40.84
CA ASN A 242 25.93 -1.14 39.64
C ASN A 242 24.74 -0.23 39.38
N ILE A 243 23.94 0.13 40.39
CA ILE A 243 22.84 1.07 40.21
C ILE A 243 23.37 2.42 39.72
N LYS A 244 24.45 2.94 40.31
CA LYS A 244 25.12 4.17 39.85
C LYS A 244 25.63 4.07 38.41
N ARG A 245 26.18 2.92 38.02
CA ARG A 245 26.60 2.65 36.63
C ARG A 245 25.42 2.70 35.67
N ILE A 246 24.28 2.14 36.06
CA ILE A 246 23.08 2.05 35.22
C ILE A 246 22.39 3.40 35.10
N ILE A 247 22.09 4.06 36.23
CA ILE A 247 21.29 5.30 36.23
C ILE A 247 22.10 6.59 36.17
N GLY A 248 23.41 6.51 36.38
CA GLY A 248 24.30 7.66 36.48
C GLY A 248 24.28 8.30 37.87
N ASN A 249 25.41 8.91 38.25
CA ASN A 249 25.60 9.47 39.59
C ASN A 249 24.56 10.56 39.93
N ASN A 250 24.25 11.47 39.01
CA ASN A 250 23.33 12.57 39.27
C ASN A 250 21.92 12.06 39.58
N ASN A 251 21.43 11.11 38.78
CA ASN A 251 20.13 10.49 38.99
C ASN A 251 20.12 9.64 40.26
N PHE A 252 21.21 8.94 40.57
CA PHE A 252 21.35 8.22 41.83
C PHE A 252 21.24 9.15 43.05
N PHE A 253 21.92 10.30 43.03
CA PHE A 253 21.83 11.27 44.12
C PHE A 253 20.42 11.86 44.24
N ALA A 254 19.76 12.17 43.12
CA ALA A 254 18.37 12.63 43.14
C ALA A 254 17.42 11.55 43.72
N MET A 255 17.62 10.28 43.35
CA MET A 255 16.91 9.14 43.90
C MET A 255 17.15 9.00 45.42
N LYS A 256 18.40 9.10 45.88
CA LYS A 256 18.78 9.06 47.29
C LYS A 256 18.19 10.23 48.09
N GLU A 257 18.17 11.42 47.52
CA GLU A 257 17.56 12.59 48.17
C GLU A 257 16.04 12.41 48.33
N ASN A 258 15.37 11.93 47.29
CA ASN A 258 13.93 11.62 47.34
C ASN A 258 13.63 10.52 48.35
N TRP A 259 14.51 9.52 48.47
CA TRP A 259 14.45 8.49 49.49
C TRP A 259 14.48 9.12 50.89
N ASN A 260 15.53 9.89 51.19
CA ASN A 260 15.73 10.45 52.52
C ASN A 260 14.57 11.39 52.92
N LYS A 261 13.92 12.04 51.96
CA LYS A 261 12.69 12.82 52.18
C LYS A 261 11.47 11.93 52.50
N ALA A 262 11.30 10.82 51.78
CA ALA A 262 10.17 9.91 51.97
C ALA A 262 10.30 9.03 53.22
N HIS A 263 11.52 8.65 53.59
CA HIS A 263 11.85 7.73 54.68
C HIS A 263 13.01 8.27 55.53
N PRO A 264 12.80 9.34 56.33
CA PRO A 264 13.86 10.00 57.08
C PRO A 264 14.53 9.13 58.16
N THR A 265 13.91 8.00 58.54
CA THR A 265 14.48 7.02 59.48
C THR A 265 15.41 6.01 58.83
N ILE A 266 15.46 5.96 57.50
CA ILE A 266 16.32 5.05 56.73
C ILE A 266 17.34 5.91 55.98
N ILE A 267 18.53 6.08 56.56
CA ILE A 267 19.60 6.90 55.97
C ILE A 267 20.43 6.01 55.04
N PHE A 268 20.42 6.35 53.74
CA PHE A 268 21.31 5.78 52.72
C PHE A 268 22.55 6.66 52.51
#